data_AF-A0A0Q4EWS0-F1
#
_entry.id   AF-A0A0Q4EWS0-F1
#
_cell.length_a   1.000
_cell.length_b   1.000
_cell.length_c   1.000
_cell.angle_alpha   90.00
_cell.angle_beta   90.00
_cell.angle_gamma   90.00
#
_symmetry.space_group_name_H-M   'P 1'
#
loop_
_entity.id
_entity.type
_entity.pdbx_description
1 polymer ?
#
loop_
_entity_poly.entity_id
_entity_poly.type
_entity_poly.pdbx_seq_one_letter_code
_entity_poly.pdbx_strand_id
1 'polypeptide(L)'
;MTAPANPVRGEAHVRVHGETLVLRPSFAALVAAEGEVGSLFALVERAAAGRLTLAELVALLWHCLRDPAPMGRDSFAEGVTAGGLAAATPALKMLIAQILGGR
;
A
#
# COMPACT_ATOMS: atom_id res chain seq x y z
N MET A 1 17.94 -1.83 10.71
CA MET A 1 17.64 -0.59 9.97
C MET A 1 17.14 -0.99 8.59
N THR A 2 15.87 -0.72 8.31
CA THR A 2 15.23 -1.04 7.03
C THR A 2 15.81 -0.14 5.94
N ALA A 3 16.28 -0.70 4.82
CA ALA A 3 16.87 0.08 3.73
C ALA A 3 15.84 1.07 3.14
N PRO A 4 16.25 2.29 2.75
CA PRO A 4 15.32 3.30 2.20
C PRO A 4 14.66 2.82 0.90
N ALA A 5 13.45 3.29 0.64
CA ALA A 5 12.71 2.99 -0.58
C ALA A 5 13.51 3.41 -1.83
N ASN A 6 13.67 2.48 -2.76
CA ASN A 6 14.26 2.74 -4.07
C ASN A 6 13.15 3.01 -5.12
N PRO A 7 12.99 4.25 -5.61
CA PRO A 7 11.95 4.59 -6.59
C PRO A 7 12.15 3.87 -7.94
N VAL A 8 13.39 3.57 -8.34
CA VAL A 8 13.69 2.76 -9.55
C VAL A 8 13.19 1.32 -9.39
N ARG A 9 12.98 0.87 -8.16
CA ARG A 9 12.38 -0.44 -7.87
C ARG A 9 10.86 -0.36 -7.64
N GLY A 10 10.24 0.80 -7.83
CA GLY A 10 8.82 1.00 -7.56
C GLY A 10 8.49 0.99 -6.08
N GLU A 11 9.45 1.28 -5.21
CA GLU A 11 9.23 1.28 -3.75
C GLU A 11 8.68 2.62 -3.26
N ALA A 12 7.85 2.56 -2.23
CA ALA A 12 7.29 3.75 -1.58
C ALA A 12 7.40 3.64 -0.05
N HIS A 13 7.42 4.78 0.64
CA HIS A 13 7.33 4.81 2.09
C HIS A 13 5.90 5.03 2.54
N VAL A 14 5.52 4.38 3.63
CA VAL A 14 4.31 4.70 4.40
C VAL A 14 4.68 4.81 5.87
N ARG A 15 4.08 5.77 6.57
CA ARG A 15 4.30 5.95 8.00
C ARG A 15 3.10 5.42 8.78
N VAL A 16 3.36 4.51 9.72
CA VAL A 16 2.35 3.84 10.53
C VAL A 16 2.85 3.78 11.97
N HIS A 17 2.10 4.33 12.94
CA HIS A 17 2.51 4.39 14.35
C HIS A 17 3.93 4.95 14.58
N GLY A 18 4.33 5.95 13.79
CA GLY A 18 5.66 6.55 13.85
C GLY A 18 6.76 5.79 13.10
N GLU A 19 6.53 4.50 12.79
CA GLU A 19 7.42 3.66 11.99
C GLU A 19 7.34 3.99 10.51
N THR A 20 8.49 4.03 9.83
CA THR A 20 8.58 4.20 8.38
C THR A 20 8.74 2.83 7.74
N LEU A 21 7.70 2.37 7.06
CA LEU A 21 7.67 1.08 6.37
C LEU A 21 7.88 1.27 4.87
N VAL A 22 8.46 0.26 4.23
CA VAL A 22 8.69 0.26 2.78
C VAL A 22 7.70 -0.66 2.11
N LEU A 23 7.08 -0.15 1.05
CA LEU A 23 6.18 -0.87 0.17
C LEU A 23 6.90 -1.25 -1.11
N ARG A 24 6.62 -2.45 -1.63
CA ARG A 24 7.15 -2.97 -2.88
C ARG A 24 6.04 -3.80 -3.58
N PRO A 25 5.43 -3.29 -4.67
CA PRO A 25 4.41 -4.01 -5.44
C PRO A 25 5.05 -5.10 -6.32
N SER A 26 5.55 -6.18 -5.70
CA SER A 26 6.00 -7.36 -6.42
C SER A 26 4.82 -8.16 -6.97
N PHE A 27 5.06 -9.04 -7.94
CA PHE A 27 3.99 -9.91 -8.47
C PHE A 27 3.26 -10.68 -7.36
N ALA A 28 3.99 -11.32 -6.44
CA ALA A 28 3.40 -12.07 -5.34
C ALA A 28 2.56 -11.17 -4.40
N ALA A 29 3.04 -9.96 -4.10
CA ALA A 29 2.31 -8.99 -3.30
C ALA A 29 1.01 -8.53 -3.97
N LEU A 30 1.06 -8.27 -5.27
CA LEU A 30 -0.10 -7.83 -6.04
C LEU A 30 -1.15 -8.95 -6.18
N VAL A 31 -0.73 -10.19 -6.42
CA VAL A 31 -1.64 -11.35 -6.43
C VAL A 31 -2.27 -11.59 -5.05
N ALA A 32 -1.49 -11.45 -3.97
CA ALA A 32 -2.03 -11.56 -2.61
C ALA A 32 -3.05 -10.44 -2.32
N ALA A 33 -2.76 -9.20 -2.75
CA ALA A 33 -3.70 -8.10 -2.65
C ALA A 33 -4.99 -8.39 -3.43
N GLU A 34 -4.91 -8.90 -4.67
CA GLU A 34 -6.09 -9.29 -5.46
C GLU A 34 -6.96 -10.32 -4.79
N GLY A 35 -6.36 -11.26 -4.06
CA GLY A 35 -7.10 -12.25 -3.28
C GLY A 35 -8.01 -11.63 -2.20
N GLU A 36 -7.69 -10.44 -1.70
CA GLU A 36 -8.46 -9.74 -0.66
C GLU A 36 -9.33 -8.62 -1.22
N VAL A 37 -8.82 -7.81 -2.16
CA VAL A 37 -9.49 -6.60 -2.66
C VAL A 37 -10.23 -6.81 -3.99
N GLY A 38 -10.08 -8.00 -4.60
CA GLY A 38 -10.52 -8.29 -5.95
C GLY A 38 -9.59 -7.68 -7.01
N SER A 39 -10.08 -7.58 -8.25
CA SER A 39 -9.29 -7.11 -9.40
C SER A 39 -8.59 -5.76 -9.13
N LEU A 40 -7.28 -5.69 -9.40
CA LEU A 40 -6.53 -4.43 -9.26
C LEU A 40 -7.04 -3.33 -10.20
N PHE A 41 -7.49 -3.68 -11.40
CA PHE A 41 -8.09 -2.71 -12.33
C PHE A 41 -9.35 -2.09 -11.72
N ALA A 42 -10.24 -2.92 -11.17
CA ALA A 42 -11.45 -2.42 -10.52
C ALA A 42 -11.13 -1.58 -9.27
N LEU A 43 -10.08 -1.93 -8.52
CA LEU A 43 -9.59 -1.12 -7.41
C LEU A 43 -9.09 0.26 -7.87
N VAL A 44 -8.31 0.31 -8.95
CA VAL A 44 -7.79 1.56 -9.52
C VAL A 44 -8.93 2.44 -10.04
N GLU A 45 -9.94 1.86 -10.70
CA GLU A 45 -11.13 2.59 -11.13
C GLU A 45 -11.91 3.17 -9.94
N ARG A 46 -12.06 2.39 -8.86
CA ARG A 46 -12.68 2.90 -7.63
C ARG A 46 -11.88 4.05 -7.04
N ALA A 47 -10.55 3.96 -7.00
CA ALA A 47 -9.69 5.05 -6.55
C ALA A 47 -9.84 6.32 -7.39
N ALA A 48 -9.82 6.20 -8.72
CA ALA A 48 -10.02 7.32 -9.63
C ALA A 48 -11.42 7.95 -9.49
N ALA A 49 -12.43 7.14 -9.17
CA ALA A 49 -13.80 7.60 -8.92
C ALA A 49 -14.03 8.14 -7.50
N GLY A 50 -13.01 8.19 -6.63
CA GLY A 50 -13.18 8.62 -5.23
C GLY A 50 -13.99 7.64 -4.37
N ARG A 51 -14.07 6.37 -4.78
CA ARG A 51 -14.83 5.29 -4.14
C ARG A 51 -13.94 4.24 -3.47
N LEU A 52 -12.62 4.46 -3.42
CA LEU A 52 -11.72 3.55 -2.72
C LEU A 52 -12.03 3.57 -1.22
N THR A 53 -12.30 2.39 -0.68
CA THR A 53 -12.56 2.25 0.75
C THR A 53 -11.26 2.25 1.55
N LEU A 54 -11.36 2.61 2.83
CA LEU A 54 -10.23 2.53 3.74
C LEU A 54 -9.70 1.09 3.89
N ALA A 55 -10.59 0.10 3.88
CA ALA A 55 -10.23 -1.31 3.98
C ALA A 55 -9.39 -1.76 2.77
N GLU A 56 -9.79 -1.40 1.55
CA GLU A 56 -9.04 -1.72 0.32
C GLU A 56 -7.67 -1.04 0.31
N LEU A 57 -7.60 0.21 0.74
CA LEU A 57 -6.34 0.93 0.88
C LEU A 57 -5.41 0.21 1.86
N VAL A 58 -5.90 -0.11 3.05
CA VAL A 58 -5.13 -0.80 4.10
C VAL A 58 -4.69 -2.19 3.65
N ALA A 59 -5.53 -2.93 2.93
CA ALA A 59 -5.19 -4.20 2.30
C ALA A 59 -4.07 -4.08 1.28
N LEU A 60 -4.20 -3.15 0.34
CA LEU A 60 -3.17 -2.94 -0.67
C LEU A 60 -1.82 -2.59 -0.04
N LEU A 61 -1.80 -1.66 0.93
CA LEU A 61 -0.56 -1.27 1.61
C LEU A 61 0.08 -2.45 2.34
N TRP A 62 -0.71 -3.25 3.05
CA TRP A 62 -0.19 -4.37 3.84
C TRP A 62 0.40 -5.48 2.99
N HIS A 63 -0.31 -5.89 1.94
CA HIS A 63 0.22 -6.90 1.01
C HIS A 63 1.45 -6.40 0.27
N CYS A 64 1.57 -5.09 0.07
CA CYS A 64 2.74 -4.48 -0.52
C CYS A 64 3.89 -4.26 0.46
N LEU A 65 3.79 -4.58 1.76
CA LEU A 65 4.93 -4.44 2.68
C LEU A 65 6.11 -5.28 2.19
N ARG A 66 7.28 -4.63 2.05
CA ARG A 66 8.51 -5.31 1.61
C ARG A 66 9.03 -6.27 2.66
N ASP A 67 9.03 -5.80 3.91
CA ASP A 67 9.51 -6.51 5.08
C ASP A 67 8.32 -6.73 6.03
N PRO A 68 8.30 -7.80 6.83
CA PRO A 68 7.24 -8.00 7.82
C PRO A 68 7.07 -6.77 8.70
N ALA A 69 5.83 -6.33 8.86
CA ALA A 69 5.51 -5.22 9.75
C ALA A 69 5.90 -5.59 11.20
N PRO A 70 6.50 -4.66 11.98
CA PRO A 70 6.75 -4.89 13.40
C PRO A 70 5.47 -4.92 14.27
N MET A 71 4.29 -4.90 13.65
CA MET A 71 2.98 -4.90 14.31
C MET A 71 2.02 -5.87 13.60
N GLY A 72 0.96 -6.26 14.29
CA GLY A 72 -0.13 -7.04 13.71
C GLY A 72 -0.98 -6.23 12.72
N ARG A 73 -1.78 -6.95 11.94
CA ARG A 73 -2.67 -6.39 10.90
C ARG A 73 -3.62 -5.31 11.42
N ASP A 74 -4.25 -5.58 12.56
CA ASP A 74 -5.24 -4.67 13.15
C ASP A 74 -4.56 -3.37 13.62
N SER A 75 -3.43 -3.49 14.32
CA SER A 75 -2.65 -2.33 14.75
C SER A 75 -2.13 -1.52 13.54
N PHE A 76 -1.72 -2.18 12.46
CA PHE A 76 -1.35 -1.49 11.23
C PHE A 76 -2.54 -0.70 10.64
N ALA A 77 -3.73 -1.31 10.58
CA ALA A 77 -4.94 -0.64 10.10
C ALA A 77 -5.29 0.59 10.95
N GLU A 78 -5.22 0.45 12.28
CA GLU A 78 -5.39 1.56 13.21
C GLU A 78 -4.36 2.66 12.99
N GLY A 79 -3.09 2.31 12.77
CA GLY A 79 -2.02 3.27 12.56
C GLY A 79 -2.14 4.05 11.25
N VAL A 80 -2.56 3.37 10.17
CA VAL A 80 -2.91 4.05 8.91
C VAL A 80 -4.08 4.99 9.10
N THR A 81 -5.10 4.57 9.86
CA THR A 81 -6.28 5.39 10.15
C THR A 81 -5.92 6.62 11.00
N ALA A 82 -5.09 6.44 12.03
CA ALA A 82 -4.64 7.50 12.91
C ALA A 82 -3.73 8.51 12.20
N GLY A 83 -2.90 8.06 11.24
CA GLY A 83 -2.12 8.94 10.38
C GLY A 83 -2.94 9.71 9.35
N GLY A 84 -4.19 9.27 9.11
CA GLY A 84 -5.12 9.86 8.15
C GLY A 84 -4.81 9.49 6.70
N LEU A 85 -5.85 9.52 5.85
CA LEU A 85 -5.75 9.20 4.42
C LEU A 85 -4.68 10.03 3.70
N ALA A 86 -4.57 11.32 4.03
CA ALA A 86 -3.60 12.22 3.41
C ALA A 86 -2.14 11.75 3.56
N ALA A 87 -1.78 11.12 4.69
CA ALA A 87 -0.44 10.59 4.91
C ALA A 87 -0.16 9.31 4.08
N ALA A 88 -1.21 8.53 3.77
CA ALA A 88 -1.11 7.32 2.96
C ALA A 88 -1.21 7.59 1.45
N THR A 89 -1.81 8.71 1.03
CA THR A 89 -2.03 9.05 -0.38
C THR A 89 -0.76 9.04 -1.26
N PRO A 90 0.41 9.54 -0.81
CA PRO A 90 1.63 9.48 -1.63
C PRO A 90 2.06 8.05 -1.95
N ALA A 91 1.96 7.15 -0.97
CA ALA A 91 2.25 5.74 -1.14
C ALA A 91 1.24 5.08 -2.09
N LEU A 92 -0.06 5.36 -1.90
CA LEU A 92 -1.13 4.89 -2.76
C LEU A 92 -0.92 5.32 -4.23
N LYS A 93 -0.60 6.60 -4.47
CA LYS A 93 -0.35 7.13 -5.81
C LYS A 93 0.77 6.36 -6.52
N MET A 94 1.86 6.06 -5.81
CA MET A 94 2.96 5.28 -6.36
C MET A 94 2.53 3.85 -6.69
N LEU A 95 1.78 3.19 -5.80
CA LEU A 95 1.28 1.83 -6.07
C LEU A 95 0.36 1.79 -7.28
N ILE A 96 -0.60 2.72 -7.40
CA ILE A 96 -1.51 2.81 -8.56
C ILE A 96 -0.71 3.01 -9.85
N ALA A 97 0.28 3.91 -9.84
CA ALA A 97 1.13 4.15 -11.00
C ALA A 97 1.90 2.90 -11.43
N GLN A 98 2.41 2.11 -10.48
CA GLN A 98 3.14 0.86 -10.75
C GLN A 98 2.21 -0.27 -11.24
N ILE A 99 0.98 -0.35 -10.71
CA ILE A 99 -0.03 -1.32 -11.17
C ILE A 99 -0.38 -1.06 -12.65
N LEU A 100 -0.51 0.19 -13.05
CA LEU A 100 -0.88 0.57 -14.42
C LEU A 100 0.31 0.57 -15.39
N GLY A 101 1.45 1.12 -14.96
CA GLY A 101 2.61 1.38 -15.82
C GLY A 101 3.63 0.25 -15.87
N GLY A 102 3.51 -0.75 -14.98
CA GLY A 102 4.60 -1.70 -14.75
C GLY A 102 5.81 -1.03 -14.08
N ARG A 103 6.93 -1.75 -14.06
CA ARG A 103 8.21 -1.29 -13.49
C ARG A 103 9.14 -0.80 -14.59
#